data_AF-A0A2V6C935-F1
#
_entry.id   AF-A0A2V6C935-F1
#
_cell.length_a   1.000
_cell.length_b   1.000
_cell.length_c   1.000
_cell.angle_alpha   90.00
_cell.angle_beta   90.00
_cell.angle_gamma   90.00
#
_symmetry.space_group_name_H-M   'P 1'
#
loop_
_entity.id
_entity.type
_entity.pdbx_description
1 polymer ?
#
loop_
_entity_poly.entity_id
_entity_poly.type
_entity_poly.pdbx_seq_one_letter_code
_entity_poly.pdbx_strand_id
1 'polypeptide(L)'
;MMQSSGAGDKVSKIELVDLTPDDTPKASAPQDSRSGGKVCLNLKPTKKLIIVVEKKDENGSSTNTTENFIAEKDGKFVIPVPGPCE
;
A
#
# COMPACT_ATOMS: atom_id res chain seq x y z
N MET A 1 5.45 -4.29 6.41
CA MET A 1 6.80 -4.33 5.78
C MET A 1 6.78 -3.33 4.65
N MET A 2 7.67 -2.33 4.61
CA MET A 2 7.76 -1.48 3.41
C MET A 2 8.38 -2.31 2.29
N GLN A 3 7.64 -2.52 1.20
CA GLN A 3 8.13 -3.22 0.02
C GLN A 3 9.12 -2.31 -0.71
N SER A 4 10.42 -2.58 -0.55
CA SER A 4 11.50 -1.94 -1.29
C SER A 4 11.74 -2.60 -2.66
N SER A 5 10.70 -3.10 -3.31
CA SER A 5 10.82 -3.70 -4.64
C SER A 5 10.97 -2.59 -5.69
N GLY A 6 12.19 -2.40 -6.19
CA GLY A 6 12.48 -1.52 -7.33
C GLY A 6 13.39 -0.31 -7.05
N ALA A 7 14.27 -0.39 -6.05
CA ALA A 7 15.26 0.66 -5.81
C ALA A 7 16.18 0.84 -7.04
N GLY A 8 16.16 2.03 -7.64
CA GLY A 8 16.94 2.38 -8.83
C GLY A 8 16.18 2.29 -10.15
N ASP A 9 14.98 1.70 -10.17
CA ASP A 9 14.15 1.60 -11.36
C ASP A 9 13.37 2.90 -11.64
N LYS A 10 12.97 3.10 -12.90
CA LYS A 10 12.21 4.30 -13.29
C LYS A 10 10.78 4.20 -12.78
N VAL A 11 10.40 5.15 -11.92
CA VAL A 11 8.99 5.35 -11.58
C VAL A 11 8.28 6.03 -12.74
N SER A 12 7.29 5.36 -13.32
CA SER A 12 6.50 5.91 -14.43
C SER A 12 5.26 6.66 -13.93
N LYS A 13 4.72 6.27 -12.77
CA LYS A 13 3.51 6.88 -12.22
C LYS A 13 3.48 6.82 -10.70
N ILE A 14 3.06 7.92 -10.06
CA ILE A 14 2.72 7.98 -8.64
C ILE A 14 1.39 8.72 -8.52
N GLU A 15 0.36 8.07 -7.96
CA GLU A 15 -0.95 8.69 -7.75
C GLU A 15 -1.54 8.31 -6.40
N LEU A 16 -2.23 9.28 -5.77
CA LEU A 16 -3.20 9.00 -4.73
C LEU A 16 -4.59 8.94 -5.36
N VAL A 17 -5.23 7.78 -5.27
CA VAL A 17 -6.60 7.56 -5.72
C VAL A 17 -7.52 7.37 -4.52
N ASP A 18 -8.80 7.67 -4.70
CA ASP A 18 -9.81 7.35 -3.69
C ASP A 18 -10.04 5.84 -3.62
N LEU A 19 -10.44 5.35 -2.43
CA LEU A 19 -10.72 3.93 -2.24
C LEU A 19 -11.94 3.51 -3.03
N THR A 20 -11.86 2.35 -3.67
CA THR A 20 -13.04 1.74 -4.28
C THR A 20 -13.89 1.03 -3.21
N PRO A 21 -15.15 0.68 -3.51
CA PRO A 21 -15.95 -0.16 -2.63
C PRO A 21 -15.27 -1.49 -2.28
N ASP A 22 -14.49 -2.07 -3.19
CA ASP A 22 -13.72 -3.31 -2.99
C ASP A 22 -12.52 -3.15 -2.05
N ASP A 23 -12.02 -1.94 -1.87
CA ASP A 23 -10.88 -1.64 -1.02
C ASP A 23 -11.26 -1.56 0.47
N THR A 24 -12.48 -1.10 0.75
CA THR A 24 -12.99 -0.93 2.11
C THR A 24 -12.95 -2.21 2.96
N PRO A 25 -13.42 -3.38 2.47
CA PRO A 25 -13.33 -4.61 3.25
C PRO A 25 -11.89 -5.08 3.42
N LYS A 26 -11.01 -4.88 2.43
CA LYS A 26 -9.59 -5.27 2.51
C LYS A 26 -8.82 -4.43 3.53
N ALA A 27 -9.13 -3.15 3.60
CA ALA A 27 -8.56 -2.21 4.56
C ALA A 27 -9.06 -2.45 6.00
N SER A 28 -10.28 -2.98 6.15
CA SER A 28 -10.92 -3.18 7.46
C SER A 28 -10.79 -4.62 7.99
N ALA A 29 -10.37 -5.57 7.15
CA ALA A 29 -10.28 -6.97 7.52
C ALA A 29 -9.11 -7.22 8.49
N PRO A 30 -9.33 -7.96 9.59
CA PRO A 30 -8.25 -8.45 10.43
C PRO A 30 -7.30 -9.35 9.63
N GLN A 31 -6.01 -9.06 9.70
CA GLN A 31 -4.94 -9.79 9.04
C GLN A 31 -4.26 -10.73 10.02
N ASP A 32 -3.78 -11.88 9.55
CA ASP A 32 -3.01 -12.79 10.40
C ASP A 32 -1.61 -12.25 10.68
N SER A 33 -1.22 -12.22 11.95
CA SER A 33 0.14 -11.89 12.35
C SER A 33 1.04 -13.12 12.33
N ARG A 34 2.30 -12.94 11.90
CA ARG A 34 3.35 -13.96 12.04
C ARG A 34 3.64 -14.35 13.49
N SER A 35 3.39 -13.45 14.45
CA SER A 35 3.56 -13.71 15.88
C SER A 35 2.37 -14.42 16.52
N GLY A 36 1.35 -14.79 15.73
CA GLY A 36 0.06 -15.23 16.23
C GLY A 36 -0.89 -14.05 16.51
N GLY A 37 -2.19 -14.33 16.44
CA GLY A 37 -3.25 -13.33 16.60
C GLY A 37 -3.60 -12.56 15.33
N LYS A 38 -4.61 -11.70 15.43
CA LYS A 38 -5.07 -10.82 14.36
C LYS A 38 -4.55 -9.40 14.56
N VAL A 39 -4.17 -8.76 13.46
CA VAL A 39 -3.74 -7.36 13.41
C VAL A 39 -4.63 -6.58 12.46
N CYS A 40 -4.87 -5.32 12.79
CA CYS A 40 -5.72 -4.41 12.03
C CYS A 40 -4.93 -3.16 11.68
N LEU A 41 -5.29 -2.48 10.59
CA LEU A 41 -4.73 -1.16 10.30
C LEU A 41 -5.13 -0.21 11.43
N ASN A 42 -4.13 0.44 12.02
CA ASN A 42 -4.32 1.33 13.18
C ASN A 42 -5.04 2.64 12.85
N LEU A 43 -5.19 2.96 11.57
CA LEU A 43 -5.96 4.10 11.08
C LEU A 43 -6.77 3.65 9.87
N LYS A 44 -8.01 4.15 9.76
CA LYS A 44 -8.88 3.89 8.61
C LYS A 44 -8.29 4.56 7.36
N PRO A 45 -7.94 3.80 6.32
CA PRO A 45 -7.50 4.39 5.07
C PRO A 45 -8.61 5.21 4.42
N THR A 46 -8.24 6.29 3.76
CA THR A 46 -9.13 7.15 2.98
C THR A 46 -8.73 7.19 1.50
N LYS A 47 -7.48 6.84 1.20
CA LYS A 47 -6.90 6.83 -0.14
C LYS A 47 -6.01 5.60 -0.35
N LYS A 48 -5.64 5.38 -1.60
CA LYS A 48 -4.66 4.38 -2.00
C LYS A 48 -3.57 5.05 -2.82
N LEU A 49 -2.32 4.78 -2.45
CA LEU A 49 -1.14 5.17 -3.20
C LEU A 49 -0.82 4.07 -4.21
N ILE A 50 -0.84 4.43 -5.50
CA ILE A 50 -0.44 3.58 -6.61
C ILE A 50 0.91 4.07 -7.11
N ILE A 51 1.92 3.19 -7.09
CA ILE A 51 3.24 3.44 -7.66
C ILE A 51 3.44 2.44 -8.80
N VAL A 52 3.62 2.95 -10.01
CA VAL A 52 3.97 2.13 -11.17
C VAL A 52 5.44 2.35 -11.49
N VAL A 53 6.19 1.25 -11.53
CA VAL A 53 7.61 1.21 -11.84
C VAL A 53 7.78 0.47 -13.16
N GLU A 54 8.39 1.13 -14.13
CA GLU A 54 8.78 0.52 -15.38
C GLU A 54 10.20 -0.02 -15.25
N LYS A 55 10.35 -1.32 -15.51
CA LYS A 55 11.63 -1.97 -15.69
C LYS A 55 11.86 -2.20 -17.16
N LYS A 56 12.95 -1.66 -17.68
CA LYS A 56 13.39 -1.89 -19.05
C LYS A 56 14.79 -2.47 -19.01
N ASP A 57 14.94 -3.70 -19.46
CA ASP A 57 16.22 -4.38 -19.60
C ASP A 57 16.42 -4.83 -21.05
N GLU A 58 17.56 -5.46 -21.32
CA GLU A 58 17.95 -5.92 -22.66
C GLU A 58 17.01 -7.00 -23.24
N ASN A 59 16.21 -7.67 -22.39
CA ASN A 59 15.29 -8.74 -22.78
C ASN A 59 13.83 -8.29 -22.87
N GLY A 60 13.48 -7.07 -22.43
CA GLY A 60 12.14 -6.52 -22.61
C GLY A 60 11.74 -5.44 -21.62
N SER A 61 10.45 -5.09 -21.65
CA SER A 61 9.84 -4.14 -20.71
C SER A 61 8.87 -4.89 -19.80
N SER A 62 8.99 -4.68 -18.49
CA SER A 62 8.01 -5.15 -17.51
C SER A 62 7.53 -3.98 -16.64
N THR A 63 6.30 -4.08 -16.15
CA THR A 63 5.69 -3.05 -15.31
C THR A 63 5.35 -3.67 -13.96
N ASN A 64 5.82 -3.03 -12.88
CA ASN A 64 5.49 -3.43 -11.51
C ASN A 64 4.61 -2.36 -10.88
N THR A 65 3.41 -2.74 -10.42
CA THR A 65 2.48 -1.84 -9.74
C THR A 65 2.44 -2.20 -8.27
N THR A 66 2.78 -1.24 -7.41
CA THR A 66 2.68 -1.38 -5.95
C THR A 66 1.53 -0.53 -5.42
N GLU A 67 0.71 -1.11 -4.56
CA GLU A 67 -0.44 -0.45 -3.95
C GLU A 67 -0.25 -0.37 -2.43
N ASN A 68 -0.45 0.81 -1.85
CA ASN A 68 -0.44 1.00 -0.40
C ASN A 68 -1.68 1.77 0.05
N PHE A 69 -2.30 1.34 1.14
CA PHE A 69 -3.35 2.11 1.79
C PHE A 69 -2.78 3.35 2.47
N ILE A 70 -3.49 4.47 2.37
CA ILE A 70 -3.12 5.76 2.94
C ILE A 70 -4.27 6.24 3.82
N ALA A 71 -3.94 6.59 5.06
CA ALA A 71 -4.84 7.29 5.97
C ALA A 71 -4.45 8.76 6.07
N GLU A 72 -5.35 9.57 6.60
CA GLU A 72 -5.07 10.96 6.94
C GLU A 72 -5.11 11.14 8.45
N LYS A 73 -4.10 11.82 8.99
CA LYS A 73 -4.02 12.18 10.40
C LYS A 73 -3.38 13.55 10.54
N ASP A 74 -4.03 14.45 11.28
CA ASP A 74 -3.54 15.81 11.53
C ASP A 74 -3.23 16.59 10.23
N GLY A 75 -4.05 16.40 9.19
CA GLY A 75 -3.87 17.02 7.88
C GLY A 75 -2.69 16.46 7.06
N LYS A 76 -2.15 15.29 7.45
CA LYS A 76 -1.03 14.63 6.78
C LYS A 76 -1.44 13.24 6.28
N PHE A 77 -0.94 12.89 5.10
CA PHE A 77 -1.03 11.52 4.60
C PHE A 77 -0.02 10.63 5.32
N VAL A 78 -0.50 9.50 5.83
CA VAL A 78 0.31 8.51 6.56
C VAL A 78 0.01 7.11 6.02
N ILE A 79 1.02 6.24 6.05
CA ILE A 79 0.82 4.81 5.76
C ILE A 79 0.45 4.14 7.10
N PRO A 80 -0.80 3.66 7.27
CA PRO A 80 -1.20 2.94 8.46
C PRO A 80 -0.41 1.64 8.56
N VAL A 81 0.06 1.35 9.76
CA VAL A 81 0.80 0.13 10.05
C VAL A 81 -0.09 -0.83 10.83
N PRO A 82 -0.08 -2.13 10.52
CA PRO A 82 -0.83 -3.10 11.30
C PRO A 82 -0.37 -3.11 12.77
N GLY A 83 -1.34 -2.99 13.68
CA GLY A 83 -1.15 -3.18 15.11
C GLY A 83 -2.17 -4.20 15.65
N PRO A 84 -2.18 -4.49 16.96
CA PRO A 84 -3.24 -5.28 17.57
C PRO A 84 -4.61 -4.73 17.15
N CYS A 85 -5.54 -5.61 16.76
CA CYS A 85 -6.92 -5.19 16.58
C CYS A 85 -7.48 -4.73 17.94
N GLU A 86 -8.10 -3.55 17.97
CA GLU A 86 -8.93 -3.10 19.10
C GLU A 86 -10.28 -3.84 19.13
#